data_AF-A0A7W1K7E0-F1
#
_entry.id   AF-A0A7W1K7E0-F1
#
_cell.length_a   1.000
_cell.length_b   1.000
_cell.length_c   1.000
_cell.angle_alpha   90.00
_cell.angle_beta   90.00
_cell.angle_gamma   90.00
#
_symmetry.space_group_name_H-M   'P 1'
#
loop_
_entity.id
_entity.type
_entity.pdbx_description
1 polymer ?
#
loop_
_entity_poly.entity_id
_entity_poly.type
_entity_poly.pdbx_seq_one_letter_code
_entity_poly.pdbx_strand_id
1 'polypeptide(L)' 'MIAAVDTSALLKLVWAAPLAVLTVTVAWGLVVRGTTGAIDARRGGQTLAVALNALMAVVGGALFATALVVGLIVMTSK' A
#
# COMPACT_ATOMS: atom_id res chain seq x y z
N MET A 1 18.27 -21.04 26.56
CA MET A 1 18.20 -21.80 25.29
C MET A 1 17.68 -20.86 24.23
N ILE A 2 18.52 -20.60 23.22
CA ILE A 2 18.17 -19.80 22.03
C ILE A 2 16.93 -20.45 21.44
N ALA A 3 15.81 -19.72 21.46
CA ALA A 3 14.57 -20.17 20.85
C ALA A 3 14.89 -20.57 19.42
N ALA A 4 14.72 -21.85 19.09
CA ALA A 4 14.92 -22.35 17.75
C ALA A 4 13.91 -21.63 16.86
N VAL A 5 14.36 -20.56 16.21
CA VAL A 5 13.55 -19.85 15.23
C VAL A 5 13.28 -20.85 14.13
N ASP A 6 12.01 -21.15 13.91
CA ASP A 6 11.60 -22.08 12.86
C ASP A 6 12.08 -21.53 11.51
N THR A 7 13.14 -22.14 10.98
CA THR A 7 13.83 -21.71 9.76
C THR A 7 12.85 -21.65 8.58
N SER A 8 11.79 -22.47 8.61
CA SER A 8 10.75 -22.47 7.59
C SER A 8 9.85 -21.23 7.66
N ALA A 9 9.54 -20.74 8.87
CA ALA A 9 8.82 -19.49 9.09
C ALA A 9 9.68 -18.28 8.68
N LEU A 10 10.97 -18.32 9.03
CA LEU A 10 11.91 -17.26 8.68
C LEU A 10 12.08 -17.14 7.16
N LEU A 11 12.16 -18.27 6.45
CA LEU A 11 12.23 -18.29 4.99
C LEU A 11 10.96 -17.71 4.35
N LYS A 12 9.76 -18.08 4.84
CA LYS A 12 8.50 -17.50 4.35
C LYS A 12 8.45 -15.99 4.53
N LEU A 13 8.96 -15.48 5.66
CA LEU A 13 8.98 -14.06 5.96
C LEU A 13 9.97 -13.29 5.06
N VAL A 14 11.14 -13.89 4.80
CA VAL A 14 12.13 -13.33 3.87
C VAL A 14 11.57 -13.20 2.45
N TRP A 15 10.72 -14.14 2.00
CA TRP A 15 10.08 -14.05 0.68
C TRP A 15 8.84 -13.15 0.66
N ALA A 16 8.10 -13.07 1.76
CA ALA A 16 6.91 -12.22 1.87
C ALA A 16 7.27 -10.74 2.02
N ALA A 17 8.38 -10.41 2.68
CA ALA A 17 8.79 -9.03 2.96
C ALA A 17 9.01 -8.18 1.69
N PRO A 18 9.73 -8.64 0.65
CA PRO A 18 9.86 -7.90 -0.61
C PRO A 18 8.52 -7.65 -1.29
N LEU A 19 7.64 -8.65 -1.30
CA LEU A 19 6.29 -8.52 -1.87
C LEU A 19 5.48 -7.46 -1.12
N ALA A 20 5.52 -7.47 0.21
CA ALA A 20 4.86 -6.47 1.04
C ALA A 20 5.40 -5.06 0.78
N VAL A 21 6.72 -4.90 0.70
CA VAL A 21 7.37 -3.62 0.36
C VAL A 21 6.91 -3.13 -1.02
N LEU A 22 6.89 -4.01 -2.02
CA LEU A 22 6.43 -3.68 -3.36
C LEU A 22 4.96 -3.27 -3.37
N THR A 23 4.09 -4.00 -2.66
CA THR A 23 2.65 -3.66 -2.60
C THR A 23 2.42 -2.31 -1.95
N VAL A 24 3.11 -2.04 -0.84
CA VAL A 24 3.05 -0.76 -0.13
C VAL A 24 3.55 0.39 -1.01
N THR A 25 4.67 0.17 -1.71
CA THR A 25 5.26 1.17 -2.60
C THR A 25 4.33 1.49 -3.78
N VAL A 26 3.74 0.46 -4.40
CA VAL A 26 2.78 0.63 -5.49
C VAL A 26 1.51 1.33 -5.01
N ALA A 27 0.97 0.93 -3.86
CA ALA A 27 -0.22 1.56 -3.27
C ALA A 27 0.01 3.06 -3.01
N TRP A 28 1.15 3.42 -2.43
CA TRP A 28 1.50 4.82 -2.22
C TRP A 28 1.77 5.58 -3.53
N GLY A 29 2.42 4.92 -4.51
CA GLY A 29 2.59 5.49 -5.85
C GLY A 29 1.27 5.82 -6.54
N LEU A 30 0.22 4.99 -6.34
CA LEU A 30 -1.13 5.26 -6.83
C LEU A 30 -1.74 6.50 -6.16
N VAL A 31 -1.50 6.71 -4.86
CA VAL A 31 -1.92 7.93 -4.15
C VAL A 31 -1.27 9.17 -4.76
N VAL A 32 0.05 9.14 -4.93
CA VAL A 32 0.78 10.28 -5.49
C VAL A 32 0.33 10.56 -6.91
N ARG A 33 0.27 9.55 -7.77
CA ARG A 33 -0.15 9.71 -9.16
C ARG A 33 -1.61 10.17 -9.28
N GLY A 34 -2.51 9.62 -8.47
CA GLY A 34 -3.92 9.99 -8.48
C GLY A 34 -4.14 11.43 -7.99
N THR A 35 -3.42 11.85 -6.96
CA THR A 35 -3.51 13.24 -6.45
C THR A 35 -2.95 14.25 -7.43
N THR A 36 -1.77 14.01 -8.01
CA THR A 36 -1.17 14.91 -9.01
C THR A 36 -2.03 14.97 -10.28
N GLY A 37 -2.46 13.81 -10.80
CA GLY A 37 -3.32 13.72 -11.97
C GLY A 37 -4.68 14.42 -11.78
N ALA A 38 -5.26 14.34 -10.58
CA ALA A 38 -6.50 15.04 -10.26
C ALA A 38 -6.32 16.57 -10.25
N ILE A 39 -5.20 17.06 -9.74
CA ILE A 39 -4.88 18.50 -9.72
C ILE A 39 -4.71 19.02 -11.16
N ASP A 40 -3.97 18.30 -11.99
CA ASP A 40 -3.73 18.71 -13.38
C ASP A 40 -5.01 18.63 -14.23
N ALA A 41 -5.81 17.58 -14.07
CA ALA A 41 -7.12 17.47 -14.73
C ALA A 41 -8.08 18.61 -14.30
N ARG A 42 -7.99 19.06 -13.04
CA ARG A 42 -8.80 20.17 -12.53
C ARG A 42 -8.40 21.49 -13.17
N ARG A 43 -7.09 21.71 -13.39
CA ARG A 43 -6.58 22.87 -14.13
C ARG A 43 -7.03 22.89 -15.59
N GLY A 44 -7.14 21.72 -16.21
CA GLY A 44 -7.66 21.56 -17.57
C GLY A 44 -9.19 21.57 -17.70
N GLY A 45 -9.94 21.75 -16.61
CA GLY A 45 -11.42 21.73 -16.62
C GLY A 45 -12.04 20.35 -16.90
N GLN A 46 -11.25 19.27 -16.88
CA GLN A 46 -11.71 17.93 -17.25
C GLN A 46 -12.28 17.18 -16.04
N THR A 47 -13.56 17.41 -15.74
CA THR A 47 -14.22 16.91 -14.51
C THR A 47 -14.19 15.39 -14.36
N LEU A 48 -14.37 14.65 -15.46
CA LEU A 48 -14.33 13.18 -15.45
C LEU A 48 -12.93 12.64 -15.14
N ALA A 49 -11.89 13.25 -15.70
CA ALA A 49 -10.51 12.89 -15.41
C ALA A 49 -10.13 13.22 -13.96
N VAL A 50 -10.66 14.29 -13.38
CA VAL A 50 -10.48 14.61 -11.95
C VAL A 50 -11.05 13.49 -11.09
N ALA A 51 -12.29 13.07 -11.35
CA ALA A 51 -12.97 12.03 -10.57
C ALA A 51 -12.22 10.69 -10.63
N LEU A 52 -11.78 10.27 -11.82
CA LEU A 52 -11.03 9.02 -11.99
C LEU A 52 -9.69 9.04 -11.25
N ASN A 53 -8.92 10.12 -11.38
CA ASN A 53 -7.63 10.24 -10.70
C ASN A 53 -7.78 10.34 -9.17
N ALA A 54 -8.80 11.08 -8.70
CA ALA A 54 -9.13 11.14 -7.28
C ALA A 54 -9.52 9.76 -6.74
N LEU A 55 -10.30 8.99 -7.49
CA LEU A 55 -10.69 7.63 -7.11
C LEU A 55 -9.49 6.69 -7.04
N MET A 56 -8.54 6.78 -7.98
CA MET A 56 -7.27 6.04 -7.88
C MET A 56 -6.50 6.39 -6.61
N ALA A 57 -6.45 7.68 -6.24
CA ALA A 57 -5.78 8.09 -5.02
C ALA A 57 -6.45 7.52 -3.76
N VAL A 58 -7.79 7.55 -3.70
CA VAL A 58 -8.56 6.99 -2.58
C VAL A 58 -8.34 5.48 -2.47
N VAL A 59 -8.41 4.75 -3.58
CA VAL A 59 -8.19 3.28 -3.58
C VAL A 59 -6.77 2.95 -3.14
N GLY A 60 -5.76 3.65 -3.66
CA GLY A 60 -4.36 3.47 -3.23
C GLY A 60 -4.17 3.74 -1.74
N GLY A 61 -4.79 4.81 -1.22
CA GLY A 61 -4.72 5.17 0.19
C GLY A 61 -5.41 4.16 1.09
N ALA A 62 -6.58 3.65 0.69
CA ALA A 62 -7.31 2.62 1.41
C ALA A 62 -6.53 1.29 1.47
N LEU A 63 -5.93 0.87 0.36
CA LEU A 63 -5.07 -0.32 0.32
C LEU A 63 -3.86 -0.17 1.25
N PHE A 64 -3.19 0.98 1.22
CA PHE A 64 -2.06 1.27 2.09
C PHE A 64 -2.47 1.25 3.58
N ALA A 65 -3.57 1.92 3.94
CA ALA A 65 -4.08 1.93 5.31
C ALA A 65 -4.43 0.51 5.79
N THR A 66 -5.07 -0.29 4.94
CA THR A 66 -5.43 -1.69 5.27
C THR A 66 -4.17 -2.53 5.50
N ALA A 67 -3.14 -2.38 4.66
CA ALA A 67 -1.87 -3.09 4.83
C ALA A 67 -1.19 -2.75 6.18
N LEU A 68 -1.20 -1.48 6.59
CA LEU A 68 -0.66 -1.06 7.88
C LEU A 68 -1.45 -1.65 9.05
N VAL A 69 -2.78 -1.60 9.01
CA VAL A 69 -3.64 -2.14 10.07
C VAL A 69 -3.45 -3.64 10.20
N VAL A 70 -3.45 -4.38 9.09
CA VAL A 70 -3.22 -5.83 9.09
C VAL A 70 -1.83 -6.16 9.62
N GLY A 71 -0.79 -5.45 9.18
CA GLY A 71 0.57 -5.65 9.68
C GLY A 71 0.67 -5.42 11.19
N LEU A 72 0.01 -4.38 11.70
CA LEU A 72 -0.01 -4.06 13.13
C LEU A 72 -0.79 -5.11 13.94
N ILE A 73 -1.93 -5.58 13.43
CA ILE A 73 -2.68 -6.70 14.03
C ILE A 73 -1.81 -7.96 14.11
N VAL A 74 -1.10 -8.31 13.03
CA VAL A 74 -0.22 -9.49 13.02
C VAL A 74 0.94 -9.35 14.01
N MET A 75 1.53 -8.15 14.13
CA MET A 75 2.63 -7.89 15.08
C MET A 75 2.17 -7.89 16.55
N THR A 76 0.91 -7.54 16.80
CA THR A 76 0.36 -7.40 18.17
C THR A 76 -0.44 -8.61 18.63
N SER A 77 -0.89 -9.44 17.68
CA SER A 77 -1.46 -10.75 17.94
C SER A 77 -0.34 -11.67 18.44
N LYS A 78 -0.49 -12.16 19.67
CA LYS A 78 0.42 -13.12 20.28
C LYS A 78 0.37 -14.47 19.59
#